data_AF-A0A6G9WCU0-F1
#
_entry.id   AF-A0A6G9WCU0-F1
#
_cell.length_a   1.000
_cell.length_b   1.000
_cell.length_c   1.000
_cell.angle_alpha   90.00
_cell.angle_beta   90.00
_cell.angle_gamma   90.00
#
_symmetry.space_group_name_H-M   'P 1'
#
loop_
_entity.id
_entity.type
_entity.pdbx_description
1 polymer ?
#
loop_
_entity_poly.entity_id
_entity_poly.type
_entity_poly.pdbx_seq_one_letter_code
_entity_poly.pdbx_strand_id
1 'polypeptide(L)'
;MKDDKNAKPETAALPDVPGLTLPDVLLWPIRMQELLWREALLTMARMAELRAECLRNMAQVTLPMDAAALQTDYASKLLDVVQEEGNRFARAIRDAAPAIRKAA
;
A
#
# COMPACT_ATOMS: atom_id res chain seq x y z
N MET A 1 -55.85 -5.69 2.23
CA MET A 1 -54.91 -6.77 1.88
C MET A 1 -53.73 -6.11 1.18
N LYS A 2 -52.60 -6.08 1.91
CA LYS A 2 -51.19 -5.91 1.48
C LYS A 2 -50.76 -4.62 0.76
N ASP A 3 -50.23 -3.70 1.55
CA ASP A 3 -49.13 -2.82 1.13
C ASP A 3 -47.91 -3.69 0.78
N ASP A 4 -47.54 -3.77 -0.50
CA ASP A 4 -46.27 -4.36 -0.91
C ASP A 4 -45.12 -3.38 -0.60
N LYS A 5 -44.71 -3.33 0.67
CA LYS A 5 -43.56 -2.57 1.17
C LYS A 5 -42.19 -3.23 0.89
N ASN A 6 -42.09 -4.09 -0.13
CA ASN A 6 -40.85 -4.78 -0.49
C ASN A 6 -40.59 -4.79 -2.00
N ALA A 7 -40.85 -3.68 -2.68
CA ALA A 7 -40.15 -3.42 -3.94
C ALA A 7 -38.68 -3.19 -3.60
N LYS A 8 -37.86 -4.25 -3.73
CA LYS A 8 -36.40 -4.08 -3.78
C LYS A 8 -36.13 -3.03 -4.87
N PRO A 9 -35.31 -1.99 -4.61
CA PRO A 9 -34.85 -1.17 -5.72
C PRO A 9 -34.20 -2.15 -6.69
N GLU A 10 -34.68 -2.20 -7.93
CA GLU A 10 -33.90 -2.80 -9.00
C GLU A 10 -32.56 -2.09 -8.92
N THR A 11 -31.54 -2.78 -8.44
CA THR A 11 -30.16 -2.37 -8.59
C THR A 11 -30.04 -2.11 -10.07
N ALA A 12 -29.97 -0.83 -10.45
CA ALA A 12 -29.77 -0.43 -11.83
C ALA A 12 -28.63 -1.30 -12.33
N ALA A 13 -28.95 -2.22 -13.24
CA ALA A 13 -27.93 -3.03 -13.86
C ALA A 13 -26.96 -2.01 -14.45
N LEU A 14 -25.72 -2.03 -13.96
CA LEU A 14 -24.64 -1.31 -14.63
C LEU A 14 -24.79 -1.69 -16.12
N PRO A 15 -24.82 -0.71 -17.04
CA PRO A 15 -24.97 -1.03 -18.44
C PRO A 15 -23.91 -2.07 -18.79
N ASP A 16 -24.33 -3.23 -19.28
CA ASP A 16 -23.42 -4.23 -19.85
C ASP A 16 -22.81 -3.57 -21.08
N VAL A 17 -21.70 -2.85 -20.90
CA VAL A 17 -20.94 -2.25 -22.00
C VAL A 17 -20.18 -3.38 -22.67
N PRO A 18 -20.62 -3.88 -23.83
CA PRO A 18 -19.91 -4.94 -24.53
C PRO A 18 -18.66 -4.28 -25.13
N GLY A 19 -17.47 -4.66 -24.64
CA GLY A 19 -16.21 -4.19 -25.21
C GLY A 19 -15.32 -3.34 -24.31
N LEU A 20 -15.58 -3.27 -23.00
CA LEU A 20 -14.57 -2.77 -22.03
C LEU A 20 -13.50 -3.84 -21.72
N THR A 21 -13.14 -4.65 -22.72
CA THR A 21 -11.79 -5.24 -22.74
C THR A 21 -10.85 -4.08 -23.04
N LEU A 22 -10.38 -3.40 -21.99
CA LEU A 22 -9.27 -2.47 -22.11
C LEU A 22 -8.20 -3.18 -22.95
N PRO A 23 -7.78 -2.61 -24.10
CA PRO A 23 -6.66 -3.13 -24.85
C PRO A 23 -5.54 -3.45 -23.87
N ASP A 24 -4.89 -4.59 -24.03
CA ASP A 24 -3.89 -5.04 -23.07
C ASP A 24 -2.79 -3.97 -22.84
N VAL A 25 -2.50 -3.17 -23.87
CA VAL A 25 -1.64 -1.96 -23.82
C VAL A 25 -2.07 -0.93 -22.74
N LEU A 26 -3.37 -0.78 -22.48
CA LEU A 26 -3.92 0.08 -21.41
C LEU A 26 -3.97 -0.61 -20.04
N LEU A 27 -3.86 -1.93 -19.97
CA LEU A 27 -3.77 -2.67 -18.71
C LEU A 27 -2.38 -2.55 -18.07
N TRP A 28 -1.33 -2.36 -18.87
CA TRP A 28 0.04 -2.21 -18.36
C TRP A 28 0.18 -1.03 -17.37
N PRO A 29 -0.24 0.21 -17.69
CA PRO A 29 -0.20 1.32 -16.74
C PRO A 29 -0.98 1.04 -15.44
N ILE A 30 -2.15 0.40 -15.54
CA ILE A 30 -3.00 0.08 -14.37
C ILE A 30 -2.31 -0.93 -13.47
N ARG A 31 -1.80 -2.03 -14.03
CA ARG A 31 -1.07 -3.06 -13.27
C ARG A 31 0.21 -2.52 -12.65
N MET A 32 0.91 -1.61 -13.33
CA MET A 32 2.05 -0.90 -12.76
C MET A 32 1.63 -0.02 -11.57
N GLN A 33 0.54 0.73 -11.71
CA GLN A 33 0.00 1.55 -10.63
C GLN A 33 -0.42 0.71 -9.41
N GLU A 34 -1.06 -0.44 -9.62
CA GLU A 34 -1.42 -1.37 -8.53
C GLU A 34 -0.19 -1.89 -7.79
N LEU A 35 0.86 -2.28 -8.54
CA LEU A 35 2.14 -2.71 -7.95
C LEU A 35 2.76 -1.58 -7.13
N LEU A 36 2.83 -0.36 -7.68
CA LEU A 36 3.38 0.80 -7.00
C LEU A 36 2.62 1.09 -5.70
N TRP A 37 1.29 1.05 -5.73
CA TRP A 37 0.47 1.26 -4.55
C TRP A 37 0.67 0.18 -3.49
N ARG A 38 0.67 -1.09 -3.89
CA ARG A 38 0.91 -2.21 -2.98
C ARG A 38 2.25 -2.07 -2.28
N GLU A 39 3.32 -1.82 -3.02
CA GLU A 39 4.64 -1.70 -2.44
C GLU A 39 4.77 -0.45 -1.55
N ALA A 40 4.19 0.68 -1.95
CA ALA A 40 4.16 1.89 -1.12
C ALA A 40 3.41 1.67 0.20
N LEU A 41 2.25 0.99 0.17
CA LEU A 41 1.46 0.68 1.36
C LEU A 41 2.21 -0.25 2.32
N LEU A 42 2.91 -1.27 1.81
CA LEU A 42 3.74 -2.15 2.62
C LEU A 42 4.89 -1.39 3.29
N THR A 43 5.56 -0.52 2.54
CA THR A 43 6.64 0.33 3.08
C THR A 43 6.12 1.26 4.18
N MET A 44 4.97 1.92 3.96
CA MET A 44 4.35 2.78 4.97
C MET A 44 3.93 2.01 6.23
N ALA A 45 3.39 0.81 6.08
CA ALA A 45 3.03 -0.05 7.20
C ALA A 45 4.25 -0.39 8.07
N ARG A 46 5.37 -0.79 7.44
CA ARG A 46 6.61 -1.11 8.15
C ARG A 46 7.21 0.10 8.87
N MET A 47 7.17 1.29 8.26
CA MET A 47 7.58 2.53 8.92
C MET A 47 6.69 2.90 10.11
N ALA A 48 5.38 2.69 9.98
CA ALA A 48 4.42 2.95 11.06
C ALA A 48 4.64 2.00 12.25
N GLU A 49 4.93 0.72 11.98
CA GLU A 49 5.30 -0.26 13.02
C GLU A 49 6.56 0.17 13.77
N LEU A 50 7.60 0.59 13.06
CA LEU A 50 8.84 1.08 13.65
C LEU A 50 8.60 2.32 14.52
N ARG A 51 7.75 3.26 14.08
CA ARG A 51 7.39 4.42 14.90
C ARG A 51 6.59 4.01 16.13
N ALA A 52 5.65 3.09 15.99
CA ALA A 52 4.87 2.58 17.11
C ALA A 52 5.76 1.88 18.15
N GLU A 53 6.77 1.12 17.72
CA GLU A 53 7.78 0.53 18.61
C GLU A 53 8.56 1.60 19.38
N CYS A 54 9.06 2.63 18.69
CA CYS A 54 9.73 3.76 19.33
C CYS A 54 8.85 4.44 20.39
N LEU A 55 7.58 4.73 20.07
CA LEU A 55 6.62 5.32 21.00
C LEU A 55 6.36 4.42 22.22
N ARG A 56 6.21 3.10 22.03
CA ARG A 56 6.03 2.14 23.12
C ARG A 56 7.25 2.10 24.05
N ASN A 57 8.45 2.09 23.48
CA ASN A 57 9.69 2.09 24.27
C ASN A 57 9.88 3.41 25.01
N MET A 58 9.55 4.54 24.38
CA MET A 58 9.60 5.85 25.04
C MET A 58 8.63 5.97 26.20
N ALA A 59 7.46 5.34 26.13
CA ALA A 59 6.50 5.34 27.23
C ALA A 59 7.02 4.60 28.49
N GLN A 60 8.09 3.79 28.35
CA GLN A 60 8.67 3.01 29.44
C GLN A 60 9.88 3.70 30.08
N VAL A 61 10.42 4.76 29.47
CA VAL A 61 11.59 5.49 30.01
C VAL A 61 11.15 6.79 30.68
N THR A 62 11.84 7.15 31.77
CA THR A 62 11.55 8.36 32.54
C THR A 62 12.65 9.42 32.41
N LEU A 63 13.84 9.01 31.98
CA LEU A 63 14.98 9.91 31.81
C LEU A 63 15.01 10.50 30.39
N PRO A 64 15.21 11.82 30.26
CA PRO A 64 15.34 12.46 28.95
C PRO A 64 16.45 11.89 28.07
N MET A 65 17.56 11.44 28.68
CA MET A 65 18.68 10.85 27.95
C MET A 65 18.31 9.52 27.28
N ASP A 66 17.54 8.67 27.97
CA ASP A 66 17.08 7.39 27.41
C ASP A 66 16.07 7.62 26.28
N ALA A 67 15.19 8.61 26.43
CA ALA A 67 14.28 9.01 25.36
C ALA A 67 15.02 9.53 24.13
N ALA A 68 16.08 10.32 24.31
CA ALA A 68 16.92 10.79 23.21
C ALA A 68 17.68 9.65 22.50
N ALA A 69 18.18 8.67 23.28
CA ALA A 69 18.81 7.48 22.73
C ALA A 69 17.81 6.66 21.88
N LEU A 70 16.59 6.46 22.38
CA LEU A 70 15.53 5.75 21.64
C LEU A 70 15.10 6.47 20.35
N GLN A 71 15.05 7.79 20.35
CA GLN A 71 14.77 8.56 19.12
C GLN A 71 15.92 8.45 18.10
N THR A 72 17.16 8.40 18.58
CA THR A 72 18.34 8.25 17.72
C THR A 72 18.38 6.86 17.09
N ASP A 73 18.12 5.81 17.89
CA ASP A 73 17.99 4.44 17.39
C ASP A 73 16.85 4.31 16.37
N TYR A 74 15.68 4.89 16.67
CA TYR A 74 14.57 4.97 15.71
C TYR A 74 14.98 5.66 14.40
N ALA A 75 15.67 6.79 14.46
CA ALA A 75 16.10 7.52 13.27
C ALA A 75 17.08 6.68 12.42
N SER A 76 18.02 5.98 13.06
CA SER A 76 18.94 5.07 12.36
C SER A 76 18.18 3.94 11.67
N LYS A 77 17.31 3.24 12.42
CA LYS A 77 16.49 2.15 11.87
C LYS A 77 15.58 2.62 10.74
N LEU A 78 15.05 3.84 10.83
CA LEU A 78 14.21 4.41 9.79
C LEU A 78 14.99 4.62 8.49
N LEU A 79 16.23 5.12 8.57
CA LEU A 79 17.09 5.28 7.40
C LEU A 79 17.40 3.92 6.75
N ASP A 80 17.73 2.91 7.56
CA ASP A 80 17.99 1.56 7.08
C ASP A 80 16.76 0.96 6.38
N VAL A 81 15.57 1.11 6.99
CA VAL A 81 14.30 0.67 6.40
C VAL A 81 14.01 1.41 5.09
N VAL A 82 14.17 2.74 5.04
CA VAL A 82 13.97 3.51 3.81
C VAL A 82 14.89 3.01 2.69
N GLN A 83 16.15 2.72 2.99
CA GLN A 83 17.11 2.24 2.01
C GLN A 83 16.80 0.80 1.55
N GLU A 84 16.48 -0.10 2.48
CA GLU A 84 16.08 -1.48 2.18
C GLU A 84 14.81 -1.51 1.32
N GLU A 85 13.79 -0.76 1.74
CA GLU A 85 12.50 -0.69 1.05
C GLU A 85 12.62 0.02 -0.31
N GLY A 86 13.44 1.06 -0.42
CA GLY A 86 13.74 1.70 -1.70
C GLY A 86 14.40 0.72 -2.69
N ASN A 87 15.35 -0.08 -2.22
CA ASN A 87 15.97 -1.14 -3.02
C ASN A 87 14.99 -2.27 -3.38
N ARG A 88 14.10 -2.65 -2.47
CA ARG A 88 13.04 -3.63 -2.73
C ARG A 88 12.05 -3.13 -3.78
N PHE A 89 11.61 -1.88 -3.65
CA PHE A 89 10.71 -1.19 -4.56
C PHE A 89 11.30 -1.07 -5.97
N ALA A 90 12.54 -0.61 -6.09
CA ALA A 90 13.23 -0.51 -7.37
C ALA A 90 13.37 -1.87 -8.06
N ARG A 91 13.67 -2.93 -7.31
CA ARG A 91 13.71 -4.30 -7.84
C ARG A 91 12.34 -4.79 -8.28
N ALA A 92 11.30 -4.59 -7.46
CA ALA A 92 9.93 -4.99 -7.79
C ALA A 92 9.46 -4.35 -9.11
N ILE A 93 9.71 -3.06 -9.31
CA ILE A 93 9.38 -2.36 -10.57
C ILE A 93 10.20 -2.89 -11.74
N ARG A 94 11.52 -3.01 -11.58
CA ARG A 94 12.42 -3.46 -12.64
C ARG A 94 12.07 -4.86 -13.13
N ASP A 95 11.70 -5.75 -12.22
CA ASP A 95 11.42 -7.15 -12.53
C ASP A 95 9.97 -7.33 -13.03
N ALA A 96 9.02 -6.57 -12.48
CA ALA A 96 7.61 -6.63 -12.88
C ALA A 96 7.31 -5.88 -14.18
N ALA A 97 7.96 -4.75 -14.49
CA ALA A 97 7.66 -3.96 -15.69
C ALA A 97 7.82 -4.75 -17.00
N PRO A 98 8.89 -5.56 -17.21
CA PRO A 98 9.01 -6.43 -18.38
C PRO A 98 7.98 -7.57 -18.39
N ALA A 99 7.64 -8.12 -17.22
CA ALA A 99 6.67 -9.21 -17.10
C ALA A 99 5.24 -8.72 -17.40
N ILE A 100 4.85 -7.59 -16.82
CA ILE A 100 3.56 -6.94 -17.07
C ILE A 100 3.45 -6.54 -18.54
N ARG A 101 4.53 -6.03 -19.15
CA ARG A 101 4.58 -5.70 -20.59
C ARG A 101 4.48 -6.92 -21.52
N LYS A 102 4.86 -8.13 -21.08
CA LYS A 102 4.72 -9.37 -21.85
C LYS A 102 3.37 -10.05 -21.66
N ALA A 103 2.72 -9.80 -20.52
CA ALA A 103 1.40 -10.33 -20.14
C ALA A 103 0.27 -9.33 -20.47
N ALA A 104 0.61 -8.30 -21.22
CA ALA A 104 -0.22 -7.29 -21.84
C ALA A 104 0.19 -7.21 -23.33
#